data_AF-A0A2H3P3Z0-F1
#
_entry.id   AF-A0A2H3P3Z0-F1
#
_cell.length_a   1.000
_cell.length_b   1.000
_cell.length_c   1.000
_cell.angle_alpha   90.00
_cell.angle_beta   90.00
_cell.angle_gamma   90.00
#
_symmetry.space_group_name_H-M   'P 1'
#
loop_
_entity.id
_entity.type
_entity.pdbx_description
1 polymer ?
#
loop_
_entity_poly.entity_id
_entity_poly.type
_entity_poly.pdbx_seq_one_letter_code
_entity_poly.pdbx_strand_id
1 'polypeptide(L)'
;MDSDTPSLDDSLDQAARFSEALPPLSDDLSGADLAPFRDRIDAIDHQLVQLLNERTAYAHVIGAIKHVIGMRAYVPTREAEVMENVIESNTGPFTDNAIRRIFEQIVEETRSLEQRTYEGHTE
;
A
#
# COMPACT_ATOMS: atom_id res chain seq x y z
N MET A 1 -3.18 17.69 29.31
CA MET A 1 -3.66 16.32 29.12
C MET A 1 -4.61 16.40 27.95
N ASP A 2 -4.09 16.14 26.75
CA ASP A 2 -4.79 16.47 25.51
C ASP A 2 -6.05 15.64 25.34
N SER A 3 -7.12 16.35 25.00
CA SER A 3 -8.50 15.88 24.85
C SER A 3 -8.80 15.22 23.50
N ASP A 4 -7.77 14.83 22.73
CA ASP A 4 -7.92 14.41 21.33
C ASP A 4 -7.86 12.89 21.13
N THR A 5 -8.04 12.08 22.19
CA THR A 5 -8.16 10.63 21.99
C THR A 5 -9.59 10.35 21.50
N PRO A 6 -9.77 9.83 20.26
CA PRO A 6 -11.09 9.45 19.79
C PRO A 6 -11.68 8.39 20.71
N SER A 7 -13.00 8.45 20.93
CA SER A 7 -13.67 7.42 21.72
C SER A 7 -13.56 6.06 21.00
N LEU A 8 -13.76 4.97 21.75
CA LEU A 8 -13.77 3.64 21.16
C LEU A 8 -14.88 3.52 20.11
N ASP A 9 -16.07 4.04 20.40
CA ASP A 9 -17.20 4.03 19.48
C ASP A 9 -16.87 4.78 18.18
N ASP A 10 -16.26 5.98 18.27
CA ASP A 10 -15.83 6.73 17.08
C ASP A 10 -14.80 5.95 16.24
N SER A 11 -13.90 5.23 16.92
CA SER A 11 -12.86 4.42 16.26
C SER A 11 -13.45 3.20 15.56
N LEU A 12 -14.45 2.55 16.16
CA LEU A 12 -15.18 1.43 15.58
C LEU A 12 -16.03 1.90 14.38
N ASP A 13 -16.74 3.01 14.51
CA ASP A 13 -17.51 3.61 13.43
C ASP A 13 -16.61 3.97 12.23
N GLN A 14 -15.42 4.51 12.50
CA GLN A 14 -14.43 4.78 11.46
C GLN A 14 -13.96 3.49 10.79
N ALA A 15 -13.64 2.45 11.56
CA ALA A 15 -13.19 1.17 11.01
C ALA A 15 -14.29 0.46 10.19
N ALA A 16 -15.55 0.55 10.61
CA ALA A 16 -16.70 -0.04 9.92
C ALA A 16 -16.95 0.57 8.53
N ARG A 17 -16.44 1.78 8.24
CA ARG A 17 -16.48 2.38 6.90
C ARG A 17 -15.60 1.65 5.88
N PHE A 18 -14.57 0.93 6.35
CA PHE A 18 -13.57 0.28 5.48
C PHE A 18 -13.52 -1.25 5.62
N SER A 19 -14.23 -1.82 6.59
CA SER A 19 -14.29 -3.27 6.80
C SER A 19 -15.75 -3.72 6.90
N GLU A 20 -16.13 -4.73 6.12
CA GLU A 20 -17.49 -5.30 6.11
C GLU A 20 -17.88 -5.92 7.46
N ALA A 21 -16.91 -6.40 8.23
CA ALA A 21 -17.11 -6.93 9.57
C ALA A 21 -15.96 -6.52 10.49
N LEU A 22 -16.31 -6.06 11.69
CA LEU A 22 -15.35 -5.85 12.78
C LEU A 22 -15.37 -7.06 13.72
N PRO A 23 -14.21 -7.43 14.29
CA PRO A 23 -14.18 -8.43 15.34
C PRO A 23 -15.08 -8.05 16.52
N PRO A 24 -15.73 -9.03 17.17
CA PRO A 24 -16.55 -8.75 18.35
C PRO A 24 -15.67 -8.28 19.50
N LEU A 25 -16.24 -7.39 20.32
CA LEU A 25 -15.66 -6.96 21.59
C LEU A 25 -16.43 -7.61 22.74
N SER A 26 -15.72 -7.96 23.80
CA SER A 26 -16.34 -8.38 25.06
C SER A 26 -16.92 -7.19 25.84
N ASP A 27 -17.89 -7.47 26.71
CA ASP A 27 -18.52 -6.45 27.56
C ASP A 27 -17.51 -5.81 28.55
N ASP A 28 -16.46 -6.54 28.93
CA ASP A 28 -15.38 -6.09 29.80
C ASP A 28 -14.06 -6.09 29.02
N LEU A 29 -13.76 -4.96 28.39
CA LEU A 29 -12.60 -4.81 27.51
C LEU A 29 -11.30 -5.17 28.21
N SER A 30 -10.55 -6.05 27.57
CA SER A 30 -9.28 -6.55 28.06
C SER A 30 -8.23 -6.59 26.94
N GLY A 31 -7.00 -6.94 27.31
CA GLY A 31 -5.95 -7.15 26.30
C GLY A 31 -6.27 -8.29 25.31
N ALA A 32 -7.19 -9.20 25.64
CA ALA A 32 -7.58 -10.29 24.77
C ALA A 32 -8.36 -9.80 23.53
N ASP A 33 -9.12 -8.71 23.67
CA ASP A 33 -9.91 -8.13 22.58
C ASP A 33 -9.02 -7.51 21.48
N LEU A 34 -7.72 -7.30 21.74
CA LEU A 34 -6.77 -6.81 20.73
C LEU A 34 -6.39 -7.89 19.71
N ALA A 35 -6.41 -9.17 20.09
CA ALA A 35 -5.88 -10.24 19.25
C ALA A 35 -6.63 -10.38 17.91
N PRO A 36 -7.98 -10.41 17.88
CA PRO A 36 -8.71 -10.51 16.61
C PRO A 36 -8.48 -9.33 15.65
N PHE A 37 -8.25 -8.12 16.17
CA PHE A 37 -7.92 -6.96 15.34
C PHE A 37 -6.51 -7.05 14.77
N ARG A 38 -5.54 -7.56 15.55
CA ARG A 38 -4.18 -7.82 15.07
C ARG A 38 -4.16 -8.91 14.01
N ASP A 39 -4.88 -10.01 14.21
CA ASP A 39 -5.01 -11.07 13.21
C ASP A 39 -5.61 -10.53 11.89
N ARG A 40 -6.55 -9.59 11.99
CA ARG A 40 -7.10 -8.91 10.81
C ARG A 40 -6.08 -8.03 10.12
N ILE A 41 -5.26 -7.27 10.86
CA ILE A 41 -4.16 -6.46 10.32
C ILE A 41 -3.15 -7.37 9.63
N ASP A 42 -2.70 -8.44 10.28
CA ASP A 42 -1.74 -9.38 9.70
C ASP A 42 -2.26 -9.96 8.38
N ALA A 43 -3.54 -10.34 8.32
CA ALA A 43 -4.17 -10.83 7.10
C ALA A 43 -4.21 -9.77 5.97
N ILE A 44 -4.41 -8.50 6.31
CA ILE A 44 -4.35 -7.38 5.35
C ILE A 44 -2.91 -7.18 4.87
N ASP A 45 -1.94 -7.20 5.78
CA ASP A 45 -0.52 -7.03 5.46
C ASP A 45 -0.04 -8.12 4.50
N HIS A 46 -0.47 -9.37 4.70
CA HIS A 46 -0.22 -10.45 3.75
C HIS A 46 -0.79 -10.18 2.36
N GLN A 47 -2.01 -9.62 2.28
CA GLN A 47 -2.61 -9.23 0.99
C GLN A 47 -1.88 -8.07 0.33
N LEU A 48 -1.45 -7.07 1.11
CA LEU A 48 -0.65 -5.96 0.60
C LEU A 48 0.67 -6.46 0.00
N VAL A 49 1.37 -7.38 0.68
CA VAL A 49 2.60 -7.99 0.14
C VAL A 49 2.32 -8.75 -1.15
N GLN A 50 1.22 -9.51 -1.23
CA GLN A 50 0.84 -10.21 -2.47
C GLN A 50 0.57 -9.24 -3.63
N LEU A 51 -0.17 -8.16 -3.39
CA LEU A 51 -0.47 -7.13 -4.39
C LEU A 51 0.79 -6.38 -4.84
N LEU A 52 1.71 -6.09 -3.92
CA LEU A 52 3.00 -5.48 -4.25
C LEU A 52 3.87 -6.41 -5.10
N ASN A 53 3.89 -7.71 -4.80
CA ASN A 53 4.59 -8.70 -5.61
C ASN A 53 4.01 -8.80 -7.02
N GLU A 54 2.68 -8.82 -7.14
CA GLU A 54 2.01 -8.82 -8.45
C GLU A 54 2.34 -7.54 -9.24
N ARG A 55 2.23 -6.37 -8.60
CA ARG A 55 2.57 -5.08 -9.21
C ARG A 55 4.01 -5.04 -9.72
N THR A 56 4.97 -5.52 -8.92
CA THR A 56 6.39 -5.53 -9.30
C THR A 56 6.68 -6.53 -10.42
N ALA A 57 6.00 -7.67 -10.48
CA ALA A 57 6.09 -8.62 -11.59
C ALA A 57 5.66 -7.97 -12.93
N TYR A 58 4.55 -7.23 -12.94
CA TYR A 58 4.12 -6.48 -14.13
C TYR A 58 5.11 -5.38 -14.52
N ALA A 59 5.66 -4.65 -13.55
CA ALA A 59 6.69 -3.64 -13.81
C ALA A 59 7.93 -4.26 -14.49
N HIS A 60 8.39 -5.42 -14.00
CA HIS A 60 9.49 -6.16 -14.61
C HIS A 60 9.21 -6.54 -16.07
N VAL A 61 8.01 -7.06 -16.38
CA VAL A 61 7.60 -7.37 -17.77
C VAL A 61 7.60 -6.11 -18.63
N ILE A 62 7.09 -4.98 -18.11
CA ILE A 62 7.11 -3.69 -18.81
C ILE A 62 8.56 -3.25 -19.08
N GLY A 63 9.46 -3.39 -18.11
CA GLY A 63 10.89 -3.13 -18.28
C GLY A 63 11.50 -3.97 -19.41
N ALA A 64 11.18 -5.26 -19.47
CA ALA A 64 11.69 -6.16 -20.49
C ALA A 64 11.17 -5.78 -21.88
N ILE A 65 9.89 -5.42 -22.00
CA ILE A 65 9.29 -4.90 -23.24
C ILE A 65 10.01 -3.62 -23.67
N LYS A 66 10.19 -2.65 -22.76
CA LYS A 66 10.89 -1.39 -23.04
C LYS A 66 12.31 -1.63 -23.56
N HIS A 67 13.05 -2.56 -22.95
CA HIS A 67 14.38 -2.94 -23.39
C HIS A 67 14.36 -3.49 -24.82
N VAL A 68 13.46 -4.44 -25.12
CA VAL A 68 13.32 -5.02 -26.47
C VAL A 68 13.00 -3.98 -27.54
N ILE A 69 12.19 -2.97 -27.22
CA ILE A 69 11.81 -1.91 -28.17
C ILE A 69 12.72 -0.67 -28.12
N GLY A 70 13.85 -0.72 -27.39
CA GLY A 70 14.81 0.38 -27.30
C GLY A 70 14.30 1.64 -26.61
N MET A 71 13.26 1.53 -25.78
CA MET A 71 12.72 2.63 -24.99
C MET A 71 13.44 2.78 -23.66
N ARG A 72 13.53 4.03 -23.17
CA ARG A 72 14.06 4.31 -21.84
C ARG A 72 13.15 3.71 -20.75
N ALA A 73 13.76 3.13 -19.72
CA ALA A 73 13.06 2.58 -18.56
C ALA A 73 12.28 3.67 -17.80
N TYR A 74 12.92 4.81 -17.56
CA TYR A 74 12.39 5.95 -16.83
C TYR A 74 11.51 6.86 -17.70
N VAL A 75 10.25 7.02 -17.30
CA VAL A 75 9.26 7.90 -17.94
C VAL A 75 8.54 8.71 -16.85
N PRO A 76 8.96 9.95 -16.56
CA PRO A 76 8.42 10.71 -15.42
C PRO A 76 6.93 11.05 -15.57
N THR A 77 6.43 11.22 -16.79
CA THR A 77 4.99 11.41 -17.03
C THR A 77 4.18 10.21 -16.55
N ARG A 78 4.70 8.99 -16.71
CA ARG A 78 4.00 7.78 -16.26
C ARG A 78 3.90 7.71 -14.74
N GLU A 79 4.89 8.21 -14.00
CA GLU A 79 4.77 8.26 -12.53
C GLU A 79 3.75 9.28 -12.06
N ALA A 80 3.71 10.45 -12.70
CA ALA A 80 2.72 11.46 -12.39
C ALA A 80 1.31 10.90 -12.55
N GLU A 81 1.05 10.16 -13.64
CA GLU A 81 -0.22 9.45 -13.86
C GLU A 81 -0.49 8.39 -12.77
N VAL A 82 0.52 7.63 -12.34
CA VAL A 82 0.34 6.66 -11.23
C VAL A 82 -0.04 7.39 -9.94
N MET A 83 0.60 8.51 -9.63
CA MET A 83 0.27 9.31 -8.44
C MET A 83 -1.13 9.91 -8.51
N GLU A 84 -1.52 10.44 -9.66
CA GLU A 84 -2.87 10.98 -9.88
C GLU A 84 -3.92 9.89 -9.67
N ASN A 85 -3.76 8.74 -10.32
CA ASN A 85 -4.70 7.62 -10.19
C ASN A 85 -4.88 7.13 -8.74
N VAL A 86 -3.79 7.02 -7.98
CA VAL A 86 -3.88 6.49 -6.60
C VAL A 86 -4.50 7.51 -5.65
N ILE A 87 -4.26 8.81 -5.88
CA ILE A 87 -4.89 9.89 -5.12
C ILE A 87 -6.39 9.96 -5.44
N GLU A 88 -6.78 9.90 -6.72
CA GLU A 88 -8.19 9.88 -7.11
C GLU A 88 -8.95 8.68 -6.54
N SER A 89 -8.27 7.53 -6.39
CA SER A 89 -8.85 6.33 -5.80
C SER A 89 -8.91 6.34 -4.26
N ASN A 90 -8.26 7.31 -3.60
CA ASN A 90 -8.18 7.37 -2.14
C ASN A 90 -9.51 7.84 -1.54
N THR A 91 -10.22 6.93 -0.87
CA THR A 91 -11.44 7.25 -0.11
C THR A 91 -11.17 7.43 1.40
N GLY A 92 -9.90 7.58 1.78
CA GLY A 92 -9.46 7.58 3.17
C GLY A 92 -9.18 6.18 3.71
N PRO A 93 -8.85 6.03 5.02
CA PRO A 93 -8.71 7.09 6.01
C PRO A 93 -7.38 7.86 5.90
N PHE A 94 -6.45 7.40 5.05
CA PHE A 94 -5.23 8.14 4.79
C PHE A 94 -5.53 9.47 4.07
N THR A 95 -4.73 10.49 4.39
CA THR A 95 -4.71 11.71 3.59
C THR A 95 -4.05 11.43 2.24
N ASP A 96 -4.39 12.21 1.22
CA ASP A 96 -3.77 12.09 -0.11
C ASP A 96 -2.26 12.25 -0.07
N ASN A 97 -1.74 13.06 0.88
CA ASN A 97 -0.30 13.20 1.10
C ASN A 97 0.32 11.90 1.63
N ALA A 98 -0.35 11.21 2.56
CA ALA A 98 0.11 9.92 3.06
C ALA A 98 0.11 8.86 1.94
N ILE A 99 -0.96 8.78 1.14
CA ILE A 99 -1.02 7.89 -0.03
C ILE A 99 0.09 8.19 -1.02
N ARG A 100 0.30 9.47 -1.35
CA ARG A 100 1.39 9.91 -2.21
C ARG A 100 2.75 9.39 -1.72
N ARG A 101 3.09 9.63 -0.46
CA ARG A 101 4.39 9.21 0.12
C ARG A 101 4.59 7.69 0.07
N ILE A 102 3.54 6.92 0.35
CA ILE A 102 3.58 5.46 0.29
C ILE A 102 3.84 5.01 -1.15
N PHE A 103 3.10 5.56 -2.11
CA PHE A 103 3.23 5.17 -3.52
C PHE A 103 4.53 5.64 -4.17
N GLU A 104 5.07 6.79 -3.77
CA GLU A 104 6.41 7.23 -4.16
C GLU A 104 7.46 6.19 -3.75
N GLN A 105 7.41 5.70 -2.51
CA GLN A 105 8.32 4.64 -2.06
C GLN A 105 8.12 3.34 -2.84
N ILE A 106 6.87 2.92 -3.08
CA ILE A 106 6.59 1.69 -3.86
C ILE A 106 7.18 1.80 -5.26
N VAL A 107 7.05 2.95 -5.93
CA VAL A 107 7.59 3.15 -7.27
C VAL A 107 9.12 3.16 -7.24
N GLU A 108 9.73 3.83 -6.25
CA GLU A 108 11.18 3.86 -6.07
C GLU A 108 11.76 2.44 -5.90
N GLU A 109 11.20 1.64 -4.98
CA GLU A 109 11.66 0.27 -4.75
C GLU A 109 11.50 -0.63 -5.98
N THR A 110 10.43 -0.42 -6.75
CA THR A 110 10.21 -1.13 -8.02
C THR A 110 11.32 -0.82 -9.02
N ARG A 111 11.76 0.43 -9.11
CA ARG A 111 12.86 0.85 -9.99
C ARG A 111 14.20 0.33 -9.54
N SER A 112 14.47 0.36 -8.24
CA SER A 112 15.71 -0.20 -7.69
C SER A 112 15.80 -1.71 -7.96
N LEU A 113 14.68 -2.42 -8.01
CA LEU A 113 14.64 -3.83 -8.43
C LEU A 113 14.95 -4.00 -9.93
N GLU A 114 14.37 -3.16 -10.80
CA GLU A 114 14.64 -3.19 -12.24
C GLU A 114 16.12 -2.90 -12.54
N GLN A 115 16.70 -1.85 -11.97
CA GLN A 115 18.11 -1.47 -12.18
C GLN A 115 19.07 -2.63 -11.85
N ARG A 116 18.91 -3.24 -10.67
CA ARG A 116 19.72 -4.39 -10.26
C ARG A 116 19.63 -5.58 -11.23
N THR A 117 18.45 -5.78 -11.83
CA THR A 117 18.21 -6.90 -12.75
C THR A 117 18.91 -6.69 -14.09
N TYR A 118 18.95 -5.45 -14.60
CA TYR A 118 19.60 -5.14 -15.88
C TYR A 118 21.10 -4.85 -15.75
N GLU A 119 21.58 -4.36 -14.61
CA GLU A 119 23.02 -4.16 -14.37
C GLU A 119 23.76 -5.50 -14.19
N GLY A 120 23.11 -6.51 -13.60
CA GLY A 120 23.67 -7.86 -13.40
C GLY A 120 23.80 -8.73 -14.66
N HIS A 121 23.37 -8.26 -15.84
CA HIS A 121 23.48 -8.97 -17.12
C HIS A 121 24.63 -8.45 -18.01
N THR A 122 25.56 -7.66 -17.45
CA THR A 122 26.69 -7.05 -18.19
C THR A 122 28.06 -7.67 -17.88
N GLU A 123 28.13 -8.89 -17.34
CA GLU A 123 29.39 -9.66 -17.19
C GLU A 123 29.46 -10.87 -18.12
#